data_AF-A0A3M6VN64-F1
#
_entry.id   AF-A0A3M6VN64-F1
#
_cell.length_a   1.000
_cell.length_b   1.000
_cell.length_c   1.000
_cell.angle_alpha   90.00
_cell.angle_beta   90.00
_cell.angle_gamma   90.00
#
_symmetry.space_group_name_H-M   'P 1'
#
loop_
_entity.id
_entity.type
_entity.pdbx_description
1 polymer ?
#
loop_
_entity_poly.entity_id
_entity_poly.type
_entity_poly.pdbx_seq_one_letter_code
_entity_poly.pdbx_strand_id
1 'polypeptide(L)'
;MILARGDLNINDGEFTPGIKIPNCRRYFNLYHPIDPVAYRIEPLIKQEMHDKEPVQLMQYSAVKDQSFGQLQEEWEGLTSPVHGFPYRHDYVMRRRKREQGMMEVAFAAASHSSYWMSDDVVLFTLMQLCEPVVDILHRYMSARVPLPKLIRSIVELTPHAKVLLSATALVRDRCTGLSREHIVLIEKDRLFFLSRLSEVACRRKWRLKLTAITRAMYGDDPFMMKIVTSDASASSSPSAASPASNNNAILPGLHVFKASSTPDRNAWLEEINEAVAIAAGLELSAGKDPRDTTNLVDLPTGKSIDYFNAIKAGFLKEKTANGWYDSWNDRWLVLQEDHLTCYENSPKLDFVGQFPLRKTKACCYEREYLIRVVARRGAACEMRVQNQESFDRWVEVLARIPTVEIIRHEDLLENSPSSVLIMSENSRESFGEAQNAGQAGEWLKTKIEGYQIKLDESDQEYVAFVIQVASSTAGNSVVQRRYSEFAKLHHQLRKMFQHEQIPALPGTRMWNKFEPNYLKQKAVALHGYLNEVCKRCANTRALPLLLEFLELAPPASLDDPKTSPKEENAEKMN
;
A
#
# COMPACT_ATOMS: atom_id res chain seq x y z
N MET A 1 -14.37 28.31 -9.47
CA MET A 1 -13.78 28.80 -10.74
C MET A 1 -14.82 29.69 -11.39
N ILE A 2 -14.62 31.00 -11.42
CA ILE A 2 -15.63 31.99 -11.83
C ILE A 2 -15.29 32.40 -13.26
N LEU A 3 -16.27 32.35 -14.19
CA LEU A 3 -16.13 32.99 -15.49
C LEU A 3 -15.88 34.48 -15.26
N ALA A 4 -14.76 35.01 -15.76
CA ALA A 4 -14.43 36.42 -15.57
C ALA A 4 -15.43 37.26 -16.38
N ARG A 5 -16.09 38.24 -15.72
CA ARG A 5 -17.02 39.19 -16.37
C ARG A 5 -16.31 40.36 -17.04
N GLY A 6 -15.01 40.26 -17.28
CA GLY A 6 -14.21 41.24 -17.99
C GLY A 6 -12.75 41.13 -17.62
N ASP A 7 -11.93 41.96 -18.24
CA ASP A 7 -10.52 42.14 -17.90
C ASP A 7 -10.33 43.53 -17.28
N LEU A 8 -9.60 43.59 -16.16
CA LEU A 8 -9.12 44.85 -15.61
C LEU A 8 -7.65 45.00 -16.01
N ASN A 9 -7.35 45.97 -16.86
CA ASN A 9 -5.96 46.33 -17.14
C ASN A 9 -5.39 47.01 -15.90
N ILE A 10 -4.51 46.31 -15.16
CA ILE A 10 -3.96 46.79 -13.88
C ILE A 10 -3.10 48.06 -14.07
N ASN A 11 -2.50 48.23 -15.25
CA ASN A 11 -1.63 49.37 -15.52
C ASN A 11 -2.43 50.65 -15.82
N ASP A 12 -3.57 50.51 -16.51
CA ASP A 12 -4.35 51.63 -17.03
C ASP A 12 -5.69 51.82 -16.29
N GLY A 13 -6.04 50.90 -15.38
CA GLY A 13 -7.29 50.90 -14.61
C GLY A 13 -8.55 50.63 -15.42
N GLU A 14 -8.42 50.32 -16.72
CA GLU A 14 -9.55 50.17 -17.63
C GLU A 14 -10.17 48.77 -17.52
N PHE A 15 -11.47 48.72 -17.25
CA PHE A 15 -12.26 47.49 -17.23
C PHE A 15 -12.92 47.25 -18.59
N THR A 16 -12.54 46.16 -19.25
CA THR A 16 -13.19 45.69 -20.48
C THR A 16 -14.28 44.67 -20.14
N PRO A 17 -15.57 44.99 -20.29
CA PRO A 17 -16.65 44.06 -19.98
C PRO A 17 -16.69 42.89 -20.97
N GLY A 18 -17.04 41.69 -20.49
CA GLY A 18 -17.26 40.51 -21.33
C GLY A 18 -17.00 39.19 -20.60
N ILE A 19 -17.65 38.11 -21.02
CA ILE A 19 -17.42 36.77 -20.43
C ILE A 19 -16.27 36.10 -21.16
N LYS A 20 -15.15 35.85 -20.46
CA LYS A 20 -14.00 35.13 -21.00
C LYS A 20 -13.84 33.76 -20.33
N ILE A 21 -13.30 32.81 -21.10
CA ILE A 21 -12.92 31.49 -20.62
C ILE A 21 -11.78 31.66 -19.60
N PRO A 22 -11.76 30.87 -18.50
CA PRO A 22 -10.64 30.89 -17.55
C PRO A 22 -9.30 30.59 -18.22
N ASN A 23 -8.21 31.13 -17.66
CA ASN A 23 -6.86 30.87 -18.16
C ASN A 23 -6.41 29.44 -17.77
N CYS A 24 -6.83 28.45 -18.55
CA CYS A 24 -6.46 27.05 -18.42
C CYS A 24 -6.29 26.40 -19.81
N ARG A 25 -5.59 25.26 -19.86
CA ARG A 25 -5.32 24.57 -21.13
C ARG A 25 -6.59 24.12 -21.83
N ARG A 26 -7.55 23.58 -21.07
CA ARG A 26 -8.89 23.20 -21.54
C ARG A 26 -9.92 23.48 -20.45
N TYR A 27 -11.12 23.88 -20.86
CA TYR A 27 -12.26 24.16 -20.02
C TYR A 27 -13.49 23.42 -20.57
N PHE A 28 -14.27 22.81 -19.68
CA PHE A 28 -15.49 22.11 -20.03
C PHE A 28 -16.59 22.48 -19.04
N ASN A 29 -17.81 22.60 -19.55
CA ASN A 29 -19.01 22.81 -18.78
C ASN A 29 -19.91 21.57 -18.92
N LEU A 30 -19.97 20.78 -17.86
CA LEU A 30 -20.84 19.61 -17.78
C LEU A 30 -22.09 19.98 -16.99
N TYR A 31 -23.27 19.74 -17.56
CA TYR A 31 -24.51 20.04 -16.86
C TYR A 31 -25.60 19.00 -17.08
N HIS A 32 -26.50 18.91 -16.11
CA HIS A 32 -27.70 18.08 -16.19
C HIS A 32 -28.84 18.91 -16.80
N PRO A 33 -29.64 18.37 -17.74
CA PRO A 33 -30.72 19.10 -18.41
C PRO A 33 -31.81 19.75 -17.52
N ILE A 34 -31.84 19.42 -16.23
CA ILE A 34 -32.86 19.91 -15.27
C ILE A 34 -32.23 20.56 -14.05
N ASP A 35 -30.89 20.69 -14.03
CA ASP A 35 -30.23 21.45 -12.96
C ASP A 35 -30.57 22.94 -13.15
N PRO A 36 -31.34 23.56 -12.24
CA PRO A 36 -31.86 24.91 -12.44
C PRO A 36 -30.79 25.98 -12.30
N VAL A 37 -29.59 25.63 -11.82
CA VAL A 37 -28.47 26.56 -11.68
C VAL A 37 -27.37 26.34 -12.72
N ALA A 38 -27.56 25.38 -13.64
CA ALA A 38 -26.60 25.10 -14.69
C ALA A 38 -27.02 25.75 -16.02
N TYR A 39 -26.09 26.46 -16.63
CA TYR A 39 -26.31 27.19 -17.88
C TYR A 39 -25.24 26.84 -18.91
N ARG A 40 -25.60 26.97 -20.19
CA ARG A 40 -24.65 26.87 -21.30
C ARG A 40 -23.69 28.05 -21.31
N ILE A 41 -22.41 27.80 -21.55
CA ILE A 41 -21.38 28.83 -21.57
C ILE A 41 -20.97 29.24 -22.99
N GLU A 42 -21.11 28.36 -23.98
CA GLU A 42 -20.76 28.70 -25.37
C GLU A 42 -21.55 29.93 -25.88
N PRO A 43 -22.88 30.04 -25.68
CA PRO A 43 -23.66 31.22 -26.10
C PRO A 43 -23.32 32.51 -25.35
N LEU A 44 -22.80 32.39 -24.11
CA LEU A 44 -22.40 33.53 -23.28
C LEU A 44 -21.06 34.14 -23.73
N ILE A 45 -20.21 33.33 -24.35
CA ILE A 45 -18.93 33.76 -24.89
C ILE A 45 -19.09 34.19 -26.36
N LYS A 46 -19.88 33.44 -27.15
CA LYS A 46 -20.16 33.70 -28.55
C LYS A 46 -21.65 33.53 -28.84
N GLN A 47 -22.33 34.65 -29.10
CA GLN A 47 -23.78 34.68 -29.32
C GLN A 47 -24.23 33.77 -30.48
N GLU A 48 -23.41 33.60 -31.51
CA GLU A 48 -23.64 32.69 -32.65
C GLU A 48 -23.78 31.20 -32.26
N MET A 49 -23.39 30.82 -31.04
CA MET A 49 -23.55 29.46 -30.52
C MET A 49 -24.91 29.19 -29.88
N HIS A 50 -25.81 30.19 -29.84
CA HIS A 50 -27.17 30.05 -29.32
C HIS A 50 -27.92 28.88 -29.97
N ASP A 51 -27.87 28.80 -31.31
CA ASP A 51 -28.63 27.80 -32.09
C ASP A 51 -27.94 26.43 -32.15
N LYS A 52 -26.71 26.31 -31.64
CA LYS A 52 -25.99 25.04 -31.58
C LYS A 52 -26.38 24.30 -30.31
N GLU A 53 -26.74 23.03 -30.41
CA GLU A 53 -27.03 22.20 -29.24
C GLU A 53 -25.75 21.81 -28.49
N PRO A 54 -25.81 21.65 -27.14
CA PRO A 54 -24.71 21.10 -26.35
C PRO A 54 -24.36 19.66 -26.80
N VAL A 55 -23.13 19.22 -26.54
CA VAL A 55 -22.71 17.85 -26.87
C VAL A 55 -23.25 16.89 -25.82
N GLN A 56 -24.03 15.91 -26.24
CA GLN A 56 -24.46 14.84 -25.34
C GLN A 56 -23.27 13.95 -24.97
N LEU A 57 -23.05 13.68 -23.68
CA LEU A 57 -21.98 12.77 -23.22
C LEU A 57 -22.08 11.40 -23.90
N MET A 58 -21.00 10.63 -24.01
CA MET A 58 -21.09 9.22 -24.46
C MET A 58 -21.68 8.35 -23.36
N GLN A 59 -22.46 7.33 -23.74
CA GLN A 59 -23.10 6.45 -22.75
C GLN A 59 -22.12 5.36 -22.38
N TYR A 60 -21.62 5.35 -21.15
CA TYR A 60 -20.63 4.37 -20.71
C TYR A 60 -21.10 2.93 -20.99
N SER A 61 -22.35 2.61 -20.66
CA SER A 61 -22.86 1.25 -20.87
C SER A 61 -22.93 0.81 -22.34
N ALA A 62 -22.96 1.75 -23.29
CA ALA A 62 -22.97 1.45 -24.72
C ALA A 62 -21.55 1.19 -25.28
N VAL A 63 -20.53 1.73 -24.62
CA VAL A 63 -19.15 1.72 -25.10
C VAL A 63 -18.17 0.99 -24.17
N LYS A 64 -18.66 0.41 -23.06
CA LYS A 64 -17.84 -0.27 -22.05
C LYS A 64 -16.95 -1.39 -22.58
N ASP A 65 -17.33 -2.00 -23.71
CA ASP A 65 -16.62 -3.12 -24.33
C ASP A 65 -15.73 -2.67 -25.51
N GLN A 66 -15.69 -1.36 -25.80
CA GLN A 66 -14.84 -0.80 -26.85
C GLN A 66 -13.40 -0.59 -26.37
N SER A 67 -12.46 -0.69 -27.31
CA SER A 67 -11.07 -0.31 -27.07
C SER A 67 -10.91 1.21 -26.96
N PHE A 68 -9.84 1.67 -26.30
CA PHE A 68 -9.54 3.10 -26.19
C PHE A 68 -9.43 3.81 -27.54
N GLY A 69 -8.92 3.13 -28.58
CA GLY A 69 -8.85 3.69 -29.94
C GLY A 69 -10.23 3.93 -30.56
N GLN A 70 -11.15 2.98 -30.39
CA GLN A 70 -12.54 3.12 -30.87
C GLN A 70 -13.27 4.24 -30.12
N LEU A 71 -13.10 4.30 -28.79
CA LEU A 71 -13.65 5.39 -27.97
C LEU A 71 -13.14 6.76 -28.42
N GLN A 72 -11.86 6.84 -28.79
CA GLN A 72 -11.26 8.08 -29.27
C GLN A 72 -11.81 8.52 -30.63
N GLU A 73 -11.99 7.59 -31.57
CA GLU A 73 -12.59 7.88 -32.88
C GLU A 73 -14.04 8.39 -32.74
N GLU A 74 -14.84 7.75 -31.89
CA GLU A 74 -16.19 8.23 -31.56
C GLU A 74 -16.14 9.64 -30.91
N TRP A 75 -15.17 9.88 -30.02
CA TRP A 75 -14.99 11.16 -29.35
C TRP A 75 -14.65 12.31 -30.30
N GLU A 76 -13.75 12.08 -31.26
CA GLU A 76 -13.37 13.06 -32.28
C GLU A 76 -14.55 13.43 -33.18
N GLY A 77 -15.39 12.46 -33.52
CA GLY A 77 -16.65 12.70 -34.22
C GLY A 77 -17.60 13.61 -33.45
N LEU A 78 -17.68 13.46 -32.13
CA LEU A 78 -18.57 14.26 -31.26
C LEU A 78 -18.05 15.69 -30.98
N THR A 79 -16.73 15.90 -31.07
CA THR A 79 -16.07 17.12 -30.57
C THR A 79 -15.36 17.94 -31.64
N SER A 80 -15.68 17.69 -32.91
CA SER A 80 -15.16 18.44 -34.06
C SER A 80 -15.21 19.96 -33.83
N PRO A 81 -14.17 20.71 -34.26
CA PRO A 81 -14.13 22.16 -34.08
C PRO A 81 -15.38 22.84 -34.63
N VAL A 82 -15.90 23.84 -33.91
CA VAL A 82 -17.07 24.62 -34.31
C VAL A 82 -16.66 26.08 -34.42
N HIS A 83 -17.38 26.87 -35.22
CA HIS A 83 -17.06 28.27 -35.50
C HIS A 83 -16.52 29.02 -34.29
N GLY A 84 -15.23 29.36 -34.37
CA GLY A 84 -14.57 30.18 -33.37
C GLY A 84 -14.17 29.47 -32.08
N PHE A 85 -14.36 28.16 -31.92
CA PHE A 85 -13.81 27.39 -30.81
C PHE A 85 -12.97 26.20 -31.31
N PRO A 86 -11.78 25.96 -30.74
CA PRO A 86 -10.95 24.82 -31.13
C PRO A 86 -11.58 23.47 -30.75
N TYR A 87 -12.47 23.44 -29.76
CA TYR A 87 -13.24 22.28 -29.32
C TYR A 87 -14.54 22.74 -28.62
N ARG A 88 -15.49 21.82 -28.44
CA ARG A 88 -16.77 22.08 -27.76
C ARG A 88 -16.59 22.25 -26.25
N HIS A 89 -17.31 23.17 -25.63
CA HIS A 89 -17.23 23.42 -24.19
C HIS A 89 -18.46 22.93 -23.42
N ASP A 90 -19.64 22.99 -24.02
CA ASP A 90 -20.89 22.60 -23.36
C ASP A 90 -21.22 21.12 -23.59
N TYR A 91 -21.28 20.36 -22.50
CA TYR A 91 -21.65 18.95 -22.48
C TYR A 91 -22.85 18.70 -21.59
N VAL A 92 -23.81 17.92 -22.11
CA VAL A 92 -25.06 17.62 -21.43
C VAL A 92 -25.15 16.14 -21.07
N MET A 93 -25.57 15.87 -19.83
CA MET A 93 -25.84 14.52 -19.36
C MET A 93 -27.11 13.93 -19.98
N ARG A 94 -27.16 12.60 -20.09
CA ARG A 94 -28.39 11.88 -20.43
C ARG A 94 -29.36 11.87 -19.26
N ARG A 95 -30.66 12.00 -19.57
CA ARG A 95 -31.73 11.64 -18.63
C ARG A 95 -31.79 10.12 -18.47
N ARG A 96 -31.88 9.63 -17.22
CA ARG A 96 -31.99 8.19 -16.93
C ARG A 96 -33.42 7.71 -17.22
N LYS A 97 -33.56 6.66 -18.04
CA LYS A 97 -34.88 6.09 -18.41
C LYS A 97 -35.71 5.59 -17.22
N ARG A 98 -35.10 5.19 -16.11
CA ARG A 98 -35.80 4.60 -14.94
C ARG A 98 -36.31 5.65 -13.94
N GLU A 99 -36.01 6.93 -14.18
CA GLU A 99 -36.26 8.05 -13.26
C GLU A 99 -37.34 9.02 -13.78
N GLN A 100 -38.21 8.57 -14.70
CA GLN A 100 -39.36 9.32 -15.26
C GLN A 100 -40.53 9.53 -14.28
N GLY A 101 -40.24 9.69 -12.99
CA GLY A 101 -41.22 9.97 -11.94
C GLY A 101 -41.29 11.47 -11.62
N MET A 102 -42.41 11.90 -11.02
CA MET A 102 -42.69 13.27 -10.56
C MET A 102 -41.62 13.87 -9.62
N MET A 103 -40.70 13.05 -9.12
CA MET A 103 -39.60 13.41 -8.21
C MET A 103 -38.43 14.12 -8.93
N GLU A 104 -38.23 13.91 -10.23
CA GLU A 104 -37.12 14.50 -11.02
C GLU A 104 -37.25 16.02 -11.16
N VAL A 105 -38.49 16.51 -11.31
CA VAL A 105 -38.82 17.94 -11.48
C VAL A 105 -38.77 18.70 -10.14
N ALA A 106 -38.89 17.99 -9.02
CA ALA A 106 -39.09 18.58 -7.69
C ALA A 106 -37.80 18.80 -6.89
N PHE A 107 -36.64 18.25 -7.29
CA PHE A 107 -35.43 18.27 -6.48
C PHE A 107 -34.16 18.73 -7.24
N ALA A 108 -33.97 20.05 -7.29
CA ALA A 108 -32.75 20.71 -7.80
C ALA A 108 -31.44 20.17 -7.18
N ALA A 109 -31.48 19.79 -5.89
CA ALA A 109 -30.31 19.22 -5.21
C ALA A 109 -29.96 17.79 -5.69
N ALA A 110 -30.94 17.04 -6.20
CA ALA A 110 -30.71 15.69 -6.71
C ALA A 110 -30.07 15.72 -8.10
N SER A 111 -30.55 16.58 -9.00
CA SER A 111 -29.90 16.80 -10.29
C SER A 111 -28.48 17.35 -10.12
N HIS A 112 -28.26 18.25 -9.17
CA HIS A 112 -26.93 18.81 -8.88
C HIS A 112 -25.95 17.80 -8.24
N SER A 113 -26.42 16.79 -7.52
CA SER A 113 -25.54 15.75 -6.95
C SER A 113 -25.28 14.58 -7.91
N SER A 114 -26.06 14.45 -8.98
CA SER A 114 -25.99 13.34 -9.93
C SER A 114 -24.66 13.25 -10.70
N TYR A 115 -23.94 14.36 -10.86
CA TYR A 115 -22.65 14.42 -11.56
C TYR A 115 -21.63 13.44 -10.98
N TRP A 116 -21.57 13.35 -9.65
CA TRP A 116 -20.55 12.59 -8.91
C TRP A 116 -20.72 11.08 -9.02
N MET A 117 -21.92 10.62 -9.39
CA MET A 117 -22.27 9.20 -9.48
C MET A 117 -22.54 8.78 -10.94
N SER A 118 -22.10 9.58 -11.91
CA SER A 118 -22.33 9.33 -13.33
C SER A 118 -21.13 8.69 -13.98
N ASP A 119 -21.30 7.44 -14.42
CA ASP A 119 -20.29 6.72 -15.22
C ASP A 119 -19.97 7.45 -16.53
N ASP A 120 -20.95 8.13 -17.14
CA ASP A 120 -20.77 8.93 -18.36
C ASP A 120 -19.82 10.13 -18.10
N VAL A 121 -19.92 10.78 -16.92
CA VAL A 121 -19.02 11.87 -16.51
C VAL A 121 -17.62 11.35 -16.19
N VAL A 122 -17.52 10.17 -15.57
CA VAL A 122 -16.23 9.51 -15.32
C VAL A 122 -15.55 9.16 -16.64
N LEU A 123 -16.26 8.52 -17.57
CA LEU A 123 -15.76 8.18 -18.90
C LEU A 123 -15.29 9.44 -19.64
N PHE A 124 -16.10 10.51 -19.65
CA PHE A 124 -15.71 11.80 -20.21
C PHE A 124 -14.38 12.30 -19.65
N THR A 125 -14.27 12.30 -18.32
CA THR A 125 -13.08 12.79 -17.61
C THR A 125 -11.85 11.97 -17.97
N LEU A 126 -11.99 10.64 -18.01
CA LEU A 126 -10.91 9.74 -18.43
C LEU A 126 -10.46 10.00 -19.86
N MET A 127 -11.40 10.20 -20.80
CA MET A 127 -11.07 10.54 -22.19
C MET A 127 -10.27 11.84 -22.26
N GLN A 128 -10.64 12.89 -21.49
CA GLN A 128 -9.90 14.16 -21.51
C GLN A 128 -8.52 14.05 -20.84
N LEU A 129 -8.40 13.26 -19.77
CA LEU A 129 -7.12 13.02 -19.10
C LEU A 129 -6.15 12.20 -19.99
N CYS A 130 -6.70 11.31 -20.82
CA CYS A 130 -5.93 10.45 -21.71
C CYS A 130 -5.64 11.07 -23.09
N GLU A 131 -6.14 12.26 -23.41
CA GLU A 131 -5.85 12.97 -24.68
C GLU A 131 -4.34 13.03 -25.00
N PRO A 132 -3.40 13.34 -24.06
CA PRO A 132 -1.98 13.33 -24.38
C PRO A 132 -1.45 11.96 -24.84
N VAL A 133 -2.11 10.86 -24.45
CA VAL A 133 -1.77 9.51 -24.91
C VAL A 133 -2.17 9.35 -26.37
N VAL A 134 -3.33 9.89 -26.77
CA VAL A 134 -3.83 9.86 -28.15
C VAL A 134 -2.84 10.54 -29.10
N ASP A 135 -2.38 11.75 -28.76
CA ASP A 135 -1.39 12.49 -29.54
C ASP A 135 -0.11 11.66 -29.76
N ILE A 136 0.34 10.96 -28.71
CA ILE A 136 1.50 10.08 -28.78
C ILE A 136 1.19 8.89 -29.70
N LEU A 137 0.05 8.22 -29.52
CA LEU A 137 -0.35 7.07 -30.34
C LEU A 137 -0.43 7.44 -31.83
N HIS A 138 -1.03 8.58 -32.18
CA HIS A 138 -1.09 9.06 -33.57
C HIS A 138 0.30 9.29 -34.17
N ARG A 139 1.27 9.80 -33.39
CA ARG A 139 2.66 9.94 -33.86
C ARG A 139 3.29 8.59 -34.18
N TYR A 140 3.06 7.57 -33.36
CA TYR A 140 3.54 6.22 -33.64
C TYR A 140 2.87 5.61 -34.88
N MET A 141 1.55 5.74 -34.98
CA MET A 141 0.77 5.21 -36.10
C MET A 141 1.15 5.89 -37.43
N SER A 142 1.25 7.23 -37.45
CA SER A 142 1.68 7.99 -38.64
C SER A 142 3.10 7.68 -39.06
N ALA A 143 4.01 7.47 -38.10
CA ALA A 143 5.38 7.04 -38.35
C ALA A 143 5.51 5.54 -38.72
N ARG A 144 4.40 4.79 -38.72
CA ARG A 144 4.36 3.32 -38.91
C ARG A 144 5.29 2.56 -37.96
N VAL A 145 5.49 3.11 -36.76
CA VAL A 145 6.29 2.49 -35.70
C VAL A 145 5.36 1.64 -34.83
N PRO A 146 5.76 0.41 -34.44
CA PRO A 146 4.94 -0.41 -33.55
C PRO A 146 4.64 0.34 -32.25
N LEU A 147 3.38 0.24 -31.79
CA LEU A 147 2.95 0.88 -30.56
C LEU A 147 3.81 0.40 -29.37
N PRO A 148 4.16 1.30 -28.43
CA PRO A 148 4.89 0.91 -27.25
C PRO A 148 4.06 -0.10 -26.46
N LYS A 149 4.64 -1.26 -26.14
CA LYS A 149 4.03 -2.18 -25.19
C LYS A 149 4.03 -1.51 -23.82
N LEU A 150 2.93 -1.62 -23.09
CA LEU A 150 2.89 -1.25 -21.67
C LEU A 150 3.97 -2.05 -20.95
N ILE A 151 5.11 -1.38 -20.68
CA ILE A 151 6.11 -1.91 -19.77
C ILE A 151 5.47 -1.76 -18.39
N ARG A 152 4.78 -2.79 -17.94
CA ARG A 152 4.51 -2.91 -16.51
C ARG A 152 5.87 -2.77 -15.85
N SER A 153 5.99 -1.90 -14.84
CA SER A 153 7.24 -1.62 -14.12
C SER A 153 7.59 -2.84 -13.28
N ILE A 154 7.93 -3.90 -13.97
CA ILE A 154 8.14 -5.24 -13.49
C ILE A 154 9.53 -5.59 -13.97
N VAL A 155 10.40 -5.87 -13.00
CA VAL A 155 11.78 -6.25 -13.24
C VAL A 155 12.00 -7.59 -12.57
N GLU A 156 12.87 -8.39 -13.18
CA GLU A 156 13.32 -9.64 -12.59
C GLU A 156 14.16 -9.32 -11.34
N LEU A 157 13.65 -9.73 -10.19
CA LEU A 157 14.41 -9.71 -8.94
C LEU A 157 15.14 -11.04 -8.84
N THR A 158 16.45 -11.03 -8.60
CA THR A 158 17.23 -12.27 -8.52
C THR A 158 17.88 -12.42 -7.15
N PRO A 159 18.28 -13.64 -6.73
CA PRO A 159 19.04 -13.84 -5.50
C PRO A 159 20.39 -13.10 -5.46
N HIS A 160 20.91 -12.65 -6.61
CA HIS A 160 22.16 -11.90 -6.69
C HIS A 160 21.97 -10.41 -6.36
N ALA A 161 20.72 -9.94 -6.21
CA ALA A 161 20.40 -8.56 -5.86
C ALA A 161 21.03 -8.17 -4.53
N LYS A 162 21.65 -6.98 -4.48
CA LYS A 162 22.27 -6.40 -3.28
C LYS A 162 21.23 -5.69 -2.42
N VAL A 163 20.47 -6.46 -1.65
CA VAL A 163 19.39 -5.94 -0.81
C VAL A 163 19.97 -5.21 0.40
N LEU A 164 19.69 -3.92 0.53
CA LEU A 164 20.10 -3.05 1.63
C LEU A 164 19.19 -3.20 2.85
N LEU A 165 17.88 -3.29 2.59
CA LEU A 165 16.84 -3.44 3.61
C LEU A 165 15.74 -4.36 3.11
N SER A 166 15.22 -5.20 3.99
CA SER A 166 14.04 -6.03 3.75
C SER A 166 13.13 -6.01 4.98
N ALA A 167 11.90 -5.54 4.80
CA ALA A 167 10.92 -5.45 5.89
C ALA A 167 9.48 -5.57 5.37
N THR A 168 8.54 -5.82 6.27
CA THR A 168 7.09 -5.73 5.98
C THR A 168 6.63 -4.28 6.09
N ALA A 169 5.69 -3.89 5.22
CA ALA A 169 5.05 -2.58 5.28
C ALA A 169 3.63 -2.64 4.69
N LEU A 170 2.74 -1.77 5.19
CA LEU A 170 1.42 -1.55 4.63
C LEU A 170 1.54 -0.54 3.48
N VAL A 171 1.51 -1.04 2.25
CA VAL A 171 1.67 -0.25 1.02
C VAL A 171 0.32 0.11 0.45
N ARG A 172 0.13 1.39 0.13
CA ARG A 172 -1.12 1.90 -0.42
C ARG A 172 -1.23 1.67 -1.93
N ASP A 173 -2.30 1.01 -2.34
CA ASP A 173 -2.73 0.96 -3.74
C ASP A 173 -3.34 2.31 -4.14
N ARG A 174 -2.79 2.94 -5.18
CA ARG A 174 -3.25 4.26 -5.64
C ARG A 174 -4.54 4.21 -6.47
N CYS A 175 -4.92 3.05 -6.98
CA CYS A 175 -6.14 2.88 -7.74
C CYS A 175 -7.35 2.71 -6.81
N THR A 176 -7.23 1.81 -5.84
CA THR A 176 -8.31 1.51 -4.89
C THR A 176 -8.24 2.36 -3.62
N GLY A 177 -7.08 2.95 -3.34
CA GLY A 177 -6.78 3.63 -2.09
C GLY A 177 -6.45 2.67 -0.94
N LEU A 178 -6.74 1.37 -1.06
CA LEU A 178 -6.57 0.41 0.04
C LEU A 178 -5.09 0.15 0.34
N SER A 179 -4.77 -0.06 1.61
CA SER A 179 -3.43 -0.44 2.05
C SER A 179 -3.34 -1.96 2.22
N ARG A 180 -2.30 -2.58 1.68
CA ARG A 180 -2.06 -4.02 1.77
C ARG A 180 -0.70 -4.28 2.36
N GLU A 181 -0.57 -5.38 3.09
CA GLU A 181 0.74 -5.81 3.58
C GLU A 181 1.59 -6.33 2.42
N HIS A 182 2.82 -5.85 2.34
CA HIS A 182 3.82 -6.26 1.36
C HIS A 182 5.15 -6.49 2.06
N ILE A 183 5.97 -7.36 1.49
CA ILE A 183 7.41 -7.39 1.78
C ILE A 183 8.06 -6.40 0.83
N VAL A 184 8.73 -5.40 1.42
CA VAL A 184 9.38 -4.34 0.68
C VAL A 184 10.89 -4.52 0.80
N LEU A 185 11.57 -4.52 -0.35
CA LEU A 185 13.02 -4.64 -0.44
C LEU A 185 13.60 -3.38 -1.06
N ILE A 186 14.70 -2.88 -0.48
CA ILE A 186 15.51 -1.82 -1.08
C ILE A 186 16.73 -2.45 -1.74
N GLU A 187 16.89 -2.22 -3.04
CA GLU A 187 18.11 -2.52 -3.79
C GLU A 187 18.59 -1.24 -4.48
N LYS A 188 19.77 -0.73 -4.10
CA LYS A 188 20.41 0.45 -4.70
C LYS A 188 19.48 1.67 -4.79
N ASP A 189 18.83 1.87 -5.94
CA ASP A 189 17.95 2.99 -6.26
C ASP A 189 16.52 2.53 -6.57
N ARG A 190 16.09 1.40 -5.99
CA ARG A 190 14.76 0.80 -6.24
C ARG A 190 14.14 0.21 -4.98
N LEU A 191 12.82 0.33 -4.92
CA LEU A 191 11.95 -0.43 -4.02
C LEU A 191 11.31 -1.57 -4.81
N PHE A 192 11.27 -2.76 -4.23
CA PHE A 192 10.50 -3.91 -4.74
C PHE A 192 9.37 -4.24 -3.78
N PHE A 193 8.21 -4.62 -4.33
CA PHE A 193 7.01 -4.96 -3.57
C PHE A 193 6.56 -6.38 -3.86
N LEU A 194 6.68 -7.25 -2.86
CA LEU A 194 6.30 -8.65 -2.93
C LEU A 194 5.01 -8.85 -2.14
N SER A 195 4.01 -9.48 -2.77
CA SER A 195 2.65 -9.57 -2.22
C SER A 195 2.49 -10.66 -1.16
N ARG A 196 3.30 -11.73 -1.21
CA ARG A 196 3.12 -12.90 -0.34
C ARG A 196 4.45 -13.40 0.21
N LEU A 197 4.49 -13.61 1.53
CA LEU A 197 5.64 -14.22 2.20
C LEU A 197 5.95 -15.62 1.67
N SER A 198 4.93 -16.42 1.35
CA SER A 198 5.11 -17.77 0.83
C SER A 198 5.80 -17.86 -0.53
N GLU A 199 5.84 -16.76 -1.30
CA GLU A 199 6.54 -16.70 -2.58
C GLU A 199 8.03 -16.48 -2.42
N VAL A 200 8.46 -15.82 -1.34
CA VAL A 200 9.85 -15.44 -1.13
C VAL A 200 10.51 -16.14 0.03
N ALA A 201 9.78 -16.61 1.03
CA ALA A 201 10.37 -17.27 2.18
C ALA A 201 10.76 -18.72 1.86
N CYS A 202 12.05 -19.01 1.97
CA CYS A 202 12.62 -20.34 1.73
C CYS A 202 12.88 -21.06 3.05
N ARG A 203 12.60 -22.37 3.12
CA ARG A 203 12.89 -23.16 4.32
C ARG A 203 14.35 -23.58 4.34
N ARG A 204 15.08 -23.11 5.35
CA ARG A 204 16.52 -23.38 5.50
C ARG A 204 16.72 -24.75 6.14
N LYS A 205 17.44 -25.63 5.44
CA LYS A 205 17.76 -26.98 5.95
C LYS A 205 19.02 -26.95 6.81
N TRP A 206 20.08 -26.34 6.31
CA TRP A 206 21.34 -26.13 7.03
C TRP A 206 22.07 -24.92 6.46
N ARG A 207 23.00 -24.36 7.24
CA ARG A 207 23.89 -23.28 6.84
C ARG A 207 25.30 -23.65 7.28
N LEU A 208 26.23 -23.60 6.34
CA LEU A 208 27.64 -23.88 6.56
C LEU A 208 28.44 -22.58 6.53
N LYS A 209 29.30 -22.35 7.53
CA LYS A 209 30.28 -21.26 7.50
C LYS A 209 31.51 -21.68 6.72
N LEU A 210 31.89 -20.87 5.75
CA LEU A 210 33.12 -21.06 4.99
C LEU A 210 34.29 -20.60 5.84
N THR A 211 35.26 -21.49 6.02
CA THR A 211 36.46 -21.29 6.82
C THR A 211 37.63 -21.95 6.12
N ALA A 212 38.86 -21.69 6.56
CA ALA A 212 40.07 -22.28 5.98
C ALA A 212 40.09 -23.82 5.96
N ILE A 213 39.29 -24.48 6.81
CA ILE A 213 39.16 -25.95 6.86
C ILE A 213 38.08 -26.51 5.92
N THR A 214 37.26 -25.65 5.31
CA THR A 214 36.22 -26.07 4.37
C THR A 214 36.87 -26.42 3.04
N ARG A 215 36.58 -27.58 2.47
CA ARG A 215 37.09 -27.97 1.14
C ARG A 215 35.98 -28.51 0.27
N ALA A 216 35.85 -27.98 -0.95
CA ALA A 216 34.98 -28.52 -1.98
C ALA A 216 35.81 -29.34 -2.99
N MET A 217 35.49 -30.61 -3.12
CA MET A 217 36.28 -31.59 -3.87
C MET A 217 35.41 -32.37 -4.85
N TYR A 218 36.04 -32.96 -5.86
CA TYR A 218 35.38 -33.90 -6.76
C TYR A 218 34.84 -35.12 -5.99
N GLY A 219 33.65 -35.58 -6.38
CA GLY A 219 33.05 -36.81 -5.88
C GLY A 219 33.47 -38.03 -6.69
N ASP A 220 32.80 -39.15 -6.44
CA ASP A 220 33.16 -40.45 -7.02
C ASP A 220 32.71 -40.61 -8.50
N ASP A 221 31.85 -39.72 -8.98
CA ASP A 221 31.27 -39.67 -10.34
C ASP A 221 31.58 -38.30 -10.97
N PRO A 222 31.80 -38.20 -12.31
CA PRO A 222 31.88 -36.95 -13.07
C PRO A 222 30.83 -35.87 -12.77
N PHE A 223 29.67 -36.21 -12.19
CA PHE A 223 28.65 -35.23 -11.80
C PHE A 223 28.64 -34.90 -10.30
N MET A 224 29.41 -35.62 -9.49
CA MET A 224 29.38 -35.50 -8.04
C MET A 224 30.46 -34.55 -7.51
N MET A 225 30.13 -33.89 -6.41
CA MET A 225 31.07 -33.15 -5.57
C MET A 225 30.81 -33.41 -4.09
N LYS A 226 31.85 -33.21 -3.28
CA LYS A 226 31.86 -33.41 -1.83
C LYS A 226 32.33 -32.12 -1.17
N ILE A 227 31.66 -31.71 -0.10
CA ILE A 227 32.06 -30.59 0.75
C ILE A 227 32.35 -31.15 2.13
N VAL A 228 33.56 -30.89 2.64
CA VAL A 228 34.05 -31.41 3.92
C VAL A 228 34.46 -30.25 4.82
N THR A 229 34.16 -30.38 6.11
CA THR A 229 34.28 -29.31 7.11
C THR A 229 35.06 -29.72 8.37
N SER A 230 35.84 -30.79 8.29
CA SER A 230 36.63 -31.35 9.39
C SER A 230 38.00 -31.83 8.88
N ASP A 231 39.01 -31.83 9.77
CA ASP A 231 40.36 -32.40 9.60
C ASP A 231 40.32 -33.94 9.49
N ALA A 232 39.51 -34.48 8.59
CA ALA A 232 39.51 -35.91 8.26
C ALA A 232 40.72 -36.31 7.40
N SER A 233 41.85 -35.59 7.51
CA SER A 233 43.14 -35.95 6.95
C SER A 233 44.12 -36.32 8.06
N ALA A 234 43.84 -37.43 8.76
CA ALA A 234 44.83 -38.11 9.60
C ALA A 234 44.51 -39.61 9.77
N SER A 235 44.38 -40.36 8.66
CA SER A 235 44.66 -41.81 8.66
C SER A 235 44.69 -42.38 7.23
N SER A 236 45.71 -42.01 6.46
CA SER A 236 46.13 -42.82 5.32
C SER A 236 47.53 -43.38 5.59
N SER A 237 47.58 -44.48 6.33
CA SER A 237 48.72 -45.41 6.35
C SER A 237 48.20 -46.81 6.00
N PRO A 238 48.82 -47.54 5.06
CA PRO A 238 48.31 -48.82 4.59
C PRO A 238 48.79 -49.95 5.51
N SER A 239 47.88 -50.57 6.28
CA SER A 239 48.17 -51.88 6.87
C SER A 239 46.95 -52.79 6.89
N ALA A 240 47.08 -53.86 6.10
CA ALA A 240 46.53 -55.21 6.26
C ALA A 240 45.09 -55.40 6.80
N ALA A 241 44.24 -55.86 5.88
CA ALA A 241 43.21 -56.90 6.03
C ALA A 241 42.25 -56.84 7.23
N SER A 242 41.04 -56.35 6.97
CA SER A 242 39.79 -56.80 7.62
C SER A 242 38.60 -56.52 6.68
N PRO A 243 37.57 -57.38 6.60
CA PRO A 243 36.52 -57.27 5.61
C PRO A 243 35.59 -56.09 5.90
N ALA A 244 35.13 -55.45 4.82
CA ALA A 244 34.29 -54.26 4.82
C ALA A 244 33.01 -54.43 5.66
N SER A 245 32.91 -53.67 6.74
CA SER A 245 31.64 -53.33 7.37
C SER A 245 31.07 -52.11 6.66
N ASN A 246 30.04 -52.33 5.83
CA ASN A 246 29.26 -51.30 5.16
C ASN A 246 28.44 -50.49 6.18
N ASN A 247 29.08 -49.54 6.87
CA ASN A 247 28.38 -48.51 7.60
C ASN A 247 28.28 -47.25 6.73
N ASN A 248 27.21 -47.16 5.94
CA ASN A 248 26.81 -45.97 5.17
C ASN A 248 26.25 -44.86 6.10
N ALA A 249 27.00 -44.50 7.14
CA ALA A 249 26.70 -43.31 7.93
C ALA A 249 27.43 -42.12 7.28
N ILE A 250 26.68 -41.12 6.83
CA ILE A 250 27.26 -39.86 6.37
C ILE A 250 28.04 -39.26 7.54
N LEU A 251 29.35 -39.10 7.38
CA LEU A 251 30.23 -38.47 8.37
C LEU A 251 29.69 -37.07 8.75
N PRO A 252 29.70 -36.70 10.03
CA PRO A 252 29.34 -35.33 10.44
C PRO A 252 30.20 -34.32 9.68
N GLY A 253 29.57 -33.41 8.94
CA GLY A 253 30.27 -32.38 8.17
C GLY A 253 30.70 -32.78 6.75
N LEU A 254 30.29 -33.95 6.25
CA LEU A 254 30.40 -34.32 4.83
C LEU A 254 29.05 -34.11 4.13
N HIS A 255 29.02 -33.23 3.13
CA HIS A 255 27.88 -33.07 2.23
C HIS A 255 28.24 -33.55 0.84
N VAL A 256 27.38 -34.38 0.23
CA VAL A 256 27.60 -34.92 -1.12
C VAL A 256 26.50 -34.42 -2.04
N PHE A 257 26.89 -33.84 -3.16
CA PHE A 257 25.97 -33.30 -4.16
C PHE A 257 26.22 -33.90 -5.53
N LYS A 258 25.19 -33.90 -6.36
CA LYS A 258 25.24 -34.26 -7.78
C LYS A 258 24.65 -33.12 -8.61
N ALA A 259 25.44 -32.61 -9.55
CA ALA A 259 25.04 -31.55 -10.47
C ALA A 259 24.33 -32.10 -11.70
N SER A 260 23.75 -31.19 -12.48
CA SER A 260 23.07 -31.52 -13.74
C SER A 260 24.03 -31.93 -14.85
N SER A 261 25.27 -31.41 -14.80
CA SER A 261 26.30 -31.65 -15.80
C SER A 261 27.71 -31.45 -15.22
N THR A 262 28.72 -31.96 -15.93
CA THR A 262 30.14 -31.81 -15.58
C THR A 262 30.57 -30.34 -15.50
N PRO A 263 30.20 -29.45 -16.45
CA PRO A 263 30.51 -28.02 -16.36
C PRO A 263 29.83 -27.32 -15.17
N ASP A 264 28.57 -27.66 -14.89
CA ASP A 264 27.82 -27.09 -13.76
C ASP A 264 28.48 -27.45 -12.42
N ARG A 265 28.86 -28.73 -12.24
CA ARG A 265 29.66 -29.17 -11.08
C ARG A 265 30.97 -28.40 -10.98
N ASN A 266 31.71 -28.26 -12.09
CA ASN A 266 33.00 -27.54 -12.08
C ASN A 266 32.81 -26.09 -11.65
N ALA A 267 31.80 -25.40 -12.17
CA ALA A 267 31.49 -24.02 -11.79
C ALA A 267 31.13 -23.90 -10.30
N TRP A 268 30.38 -24.86 -9.74
CA TRP A 268 30.12 -24.88 -8.29
C TRP A 268 31.40 -25.10 -7.47
N LEU A 269 32.27 -26.01 -7.88
CA LEU A 269 33.54 -26.28 -7.19
C LEU A 269 34.48 -25.07 -7.20
N GLU A 270 34.60 -24.40 -8.34
CA GLU A 270 35.44 -23.21 -8.52
C GLU A 270 34.98 -22.09 -7.59
N GLU A 271 33.70 -21.72 -7.66
CA GLU A 271 33.11 -20.63 -6.88
C GLU A 271 33.15 -20.88 -5.37
N ILE A 272 32.89 -22.11 -4.93
CA ILE A 272 32.97 -22.46 -3.49
C ILE A 272 34.42 -22.36 -3.00
N ASN A 273 35.38 -22.88 -3.76
CA ASN A 273 36.78 -22.86 -3.35
C ASN A 273 37.36 -21.43 -3.39
N GLU A 274 36.94 -20.59 -4.34
CA GLU A 274 37.28 -19.16 -4.36
C GLU A 274 36.71 -18.44 -3.12
N ALA A 275 35.43 -18.64 -2.81
CA ALA A 275 34.81 -18.07 -1.61
C ALA A 275 35.51 -18.52 -0.30
N VAL A 276 35.92 -19.79 -0.22
CA VAL A 276 36.73 -20.30 0.90
C VAL A 276 38.09 -19.62 0.99
N ALA A 277 38.78 -19.42 -0.14
CA ALA A 277 40.08 -18.75 -0.16
C ALA A 277 39.98 -17.29 0.31
N ILE A 278 38.94 -16.58 -0.13
CA ILE A 278 38.63 -15.22 0.33
C ILE A 278 38.34 -15.21 1.84
N ALA A 279 37.51 -16.13 2.32
CA ALA A 279 37.17 -16.25 3.74
C ALA A 279 38.37 -16.64 4.62
N ALA A 280 39.39 -17.30 4.06
CA ALA A 280 40.62 -17.69 4.77
C ALA A 280 41.71 -16.60 4.78
N GLY A 281 41.71 -15.69 3.80
CA GLY A 281 42.76 -14.68 3.59
C GLY A 281 42.48 -13.28 4.18
N LEU A 282 41.29 -13.04 4.72
CA LEU A 282 40.90 -11.75 5.30
C LEU A 282 40.97 -11.80 6.83
N GLU A 283 41.84 -10.98 7.45
CA GLU A 283 41.45 -10.34 8.71
C GLU A 283 40.21 -9.51 8.40
N LEU A 284 39.06 -9.84 9.00
CA LEU A 284 37.78 -9.17 8.77
C LEU A 284 37.88 -7.67 9.12
N SER A 285 38.32 -6.84 8.17
CA SER A 285 38.12 -5.40 8.21
C SER A 285 36.61 -5.14 8.20
N ALA A 286 36.13 -4.51 9.26
CA ALA A 286 34.75 -4.07 9.45
C ALA A 286 34.41 -2.94 8.46
N GLY A 287 34.27 -3.30 7.18
CA GLY A 287 33.69 -2.47 6.13
C GLY A 287 32.45 -3.16 5.55
N LYS A 288 31.61 -3.75 6.39
CA LYS A 288 30.34 -4.32 5.97
C LYS A 288 29.30 -3.21 6.08
N ASP A 289 28.72 -2.77 4.97
CA ASP A 289 27.37 -2.21 5.05
C ASP A 289 26.50 -3.36 5.58
N PRO A 290 26.06 -3.31 6.85
CA PRO A 290 25.26 -4.40 7.40
C PRO A 290 23.97 -4.42 6.59
N ARG A 291 23.65 -5.57 6.00
CA ARG A 291 22.32 -5.79 5.45
C ARG A 291 21.36 -5.72 6.62
N ASP A 292 20.56 -4.67 6.64
CA ASP A 292 19.68 -4.40 7.76
C ASP A 292 18.39 -5.17 7.57
N THR A 293 18.24 -6.24 8.35
CA THR A 293 17.00 -7.01 8.43
C THR A 293 16.21 -6.53 9.64
N THR A 294 15.65 -5.33 9.57
CA THR A 294 14.70 -4.88 10.62
C THR A 294 13.35 -5.53 10.40
N ASN A 295 12.83 -6.18 11.45
CA ASN A 295 11.47 -6.70 11.54
C ASN A 295 11.05 -7.69 10.44
N LEU A 296 11.92 -8.65 10.11
CA LEU A 296 11.50 -9.95 9.55
C LEU A 296 10.99 -10.90 10.67
N VAL A 297 10.45 -10.34 11.75
CA VAL A 297 10.13 -11.05 13.00
C VAL A 297 8.96 -12.04 12.84
N ASP A 298 8.22 -11.99 11.72
CA ASP A 298 7.10 -12.90 11.44
C ASP A 298 7.42 -13.97 10.38
N LEU A 299 8.68 -14.38 10.23
CA LEU A 299 8.98 -15.57 9.44
C LEU A 299 8.58 -16.83 10.23
N PRO A 300 7.70 -17.70 9.70
CA PRO A 300 7.38 -18.97 10.33
C PRO A 300 8.66 -19.76 10.61
N THR A 301 8.72 -20.43 11.76
CA THR A 301 9.92 -21.12 12.26
C THR A 301 10.63 -21.92 11.16
N GLY A 302 11.89 -21.57 10.89
CA GLY A 302 12.74 -22.24 9.90
C GLY A 302 12.67 -21.69 8.46
N LYS A 303 11.85 -20.67 8.18
CA LYS A 303 11.88 -19.95 6.89
C LYS A 303 12.78 -18.71 6.95
N SER A 304 13.41 -18.34 5.83
CA SER A 304 14.18 -17.10 5.69
C SER A 304 14.20 -16.53 4.27
N ILE A 305 14.62 -15.26 4.16
CA ILE A 305 14.85 -14.56 2.88
C ILE A 305 16.31 -14.10 2.72
N ASP A 306 17.20 -14.74 3.48
CA ASP A 306 18.60 -14.31 3.60
C ASP A 306 19.43 -14.66 2.36
N TYR A 307 18.86 -15.36 1.39
CA TYR A 307 19.52 -15.82 0.17
C TYR A 307 19.89 -14.71 -0.82
N PHE A 308 19.42 -13.47 -0.63
CA PHE A 308 19.89 -12.34 -1.43
C PHE A 308 21.39 -12.07 -1.17
N ASN A 309 22.05 -11.33 -2.07
CA ASN A 309 23.51 -11.20 -2.13
C ASN A 309 24.22 -12.53 -2.46
N ALA A 310 23.56 -13.43 -3.20
CA ALA A 310 24.18 -14.67 -3.65
C ALA A 310 25.35 -14.38 -4.61
N ILE A 311 26.48 -15.03 -4.40
CA ILE A 311 27.55 -15.18 -5.40
C ILE A 311 27.07 -16.16 -6.48
N LYS A 312 26.48 -17.27 -6.03
CA LYS A 312 25.89 -18.29 -6.90
C LYS A 312 24.66 -18.90 -6.23
N ALA A 313 23.60 -19.13 -7.00
CA ALA A 313 22.43 -19.86 -6.55
C ALA A 313 21.95 -20.84 -7.61
N GLY A 314 21.44 -22.01 -7.21
CA GLY A 314 20.98 -23.02 -8.15
C GLY A 314 20.58 -24.34 -7.50
N PHE A 315 20.03 -25.26 -8.31
CA PHE A 315 19.61 -26.58 -7.85
C PHE A 315 20.72 -27.61 -7.97
N LEU A 316 20.95 -28.38 -6.90
CA LEU A 316 21.74 -29.62 -6.94
C LEU A 316 21.00 -30.74 -6.24
N LYS A 317 21.35 -31.99 -6.56
CA LYS A 317 20.85 -33.18 -5.85
C LYS A 317 21.73 -33.45 -4.64
N GLU A 318 21.18 -33.33 -3.44
CA GLU A 318 21.86 -33.70 -2.19
C GLU A 318 21.65 -35.18 -1.89
N LYS A 319 22.74 -35.88 -1.55
CA LYS A 319 22.70 -37.26 -1.07
C LYS A 319 22.25 -37.29 0.39
N THR A 320 21.20 -38.04 0.69
CA THR A 320 20.72 -38.26 2.05
C THR A 320 20.55 -39.74 2.34
N ALA A 321 21.07 -40.18 3.48
CA ALA A 321 20.90 -41.55 3.96
C ALA A 321 19.46 -41.75 4.46
N ASN A 322 18.67 -42.57 3.77
CA ASN A 322 17.30 -42.92 4.16
C ASN A 322 17.23 -44.42 4.48
N GLY A 323 17.64 -44.80 5.70
CA GLY A 323 17.68 -46.21 6.11
C GLY A 323 18.74 -46.99 5.33
N TRP A 324 18.35 -48.08 4.67
CA TRP A 324 19.26 -48.95 3.91
C TRP A 324 19.65 -48.42 2.51
N TYR A 325 18.96 -47.38 2.01
CA TYR A 325 19.18 -46.83 0.67
C TYR A 325 19.61 -45.37 0.72
N ASP A 326 20.54 -45.02 -0.17
CA ASP A 326 20.85 -43.64 -0.48
C ASP A 326 19.76 -43.03 -1.35
N SER A 327 19.28 -41.84 -0.97
CA SER A 327 18.33 -41.06 -1.75
C SER A 327 18.95 -39.75 -2.22
N TRP A 328 18.55 -39.31 -3.41
CA TRP A 328 18.96 -38.03 -3.98
C TRP A 328 17.77 -37.10 -3.98
N ASN A 329 17.91 -35.94 -3.35
CA ASN A 329 16.84 -34.95 -3.27
C ASN A 329 17.28 -33.64 -3.90
N ASP A 330 16.41 -33.04 -4.71
CA ASP A 330 16.67 -31.70 -5.25
C ASP A 330 16.68 -30.67 -4.10
N ARG A 331 17.72 -29.84 -4.08
CA ARG A 331 17.93 -28.79 -3.09
C ARG A 331 18.36 -27.52 -3.79
N TRP A 332 17.89 -26.40 -3.26
CA TRP A 332 18.30 -25.10 -3.73
C TRP A 332 19.46 -24.60 -2.86
N LEU A 333 20.63 -24.47 -3.46
CA LEU A 333 21.85 -24.02 -2.79
C LEU A 333 22.12 -22.57 -3.13
N VAL A 334 22.64 -21.86 -2.13
CA VAL A 334 22.99 -20.45 -2.22
C VAL A 334 24.35 -20.25 -1.57
N LEU A 335 25.33 -19.86 -2.38
CA LEU A 335 26.66 -19.47 -1.97
C LEU A 335 26.70 -17.97 -1.75
N GLN A 336 27.17 -17.56 -0.57
CA GLN A 336 27.44 -16.18 -0.18
C GLN A 336 28.92 -16.06 0.22
N GLU A 337 29.39 -14.84 0.47
CA GLU A 337 30.80 -14.55 0.77
C GLU A 337 31.38 -15.36 1.94
N ASP A 338 30.60 -15.59 3.00
CA ASP A 338 31.06 -16.27 4.22
C ASP A 338 30.30 -17.57 4.55
N HIS A 339 29.29 -17.92 3.76
CA HIS A 339 28.42 -19.05 4.04
C HIS A 339 27.90 -19.76 2.77
N LEU A 340 27.76 -21.07 2.85
CA LEU A 340 26.97 -21.87 1.92
C LEU A 340 25.69 -22.35 2.60
N THR A 341 24.53 -22.04 2.02
CA THR A 341 23.23 -22.36 2.61
C THR A 341 22.43 -23.27 1.70
N CYS A 342 21.76 -24.26 2.30
CA CYS A 342 20.87 -25.18 1.60
C CYS A 342 19.42 -24.96 2.02
N TYR A 343 18.55 -24.85 1.03
CA TYR A 343 17.13 -24.63 1.18
C TYR A 343 16.33 -25.80 0.60
N GLU A 344 15.19 -26.10 1.22
CA GLU A 344 14.23 -27.10 0.73
C GLU A 344 13.52 -26.63 -0.55
N ASN A 345 13.37 -25.31 -0.73
CA ASN A 345 12.66 -24.70 -1.85
C ASN A 345 13.36 -23.42 -2.33
N SER A 346 13.13 -23.05 -3.59
CA SER A 346 13.54 -21.77 -4.16
C SER A 346 12.43 -20.71 -4.04
N PRO A 347 12.77 -19.41 -4.07
CA PRO A 347 11.78 -18.35 -4.11
C PRO A 347 11.19 -18.23 -5.53
N LYS A 348 10.00 -17.65 -5.61
CA LYS A 348 9.33 -17.23 -6.85
C LYS A 348 9.49 -15.72 -6.97
N LEU A 349 10.58 -15.30 -7.62
CA LEU A 349 10.91 -13.88 -7.80
C LEU A 349 10.44 -13.33 -9.16
N ASP A 350 9.61 -14.08 -9.87
CA ASP A 350 9.16 -13.71 -11.19
C ASP A 350 8.17 -12.54 -11.11
N PHE A 351 8.51 -11.47 -11.82
CA PHE A 351 7.64 -10.33 -12.08
C PHE A 351 7.18 -9.51 -10.85
N VAL A 352 8.15 -8.89 -10.14
CA VAL A 352 7.90 -8.06 -8.95
C VAL A 352 7.62 -6.60 -9.30
N GLY A 353 6.62 -5.98 -8.66
CA GLY A 353 6.37 -4.54 -8.80
C GLY A 353 7.51 -3.73 -8.22
N GLN A 354 7.95 -2.68 -8.92
CA GLN A 354 9.05 -1.81 -8.46
C GLN A 354 8.72 -0.31 -8.50
N PHE A 355 9.39 0.45 -7.65
CA PHE A 355 9.36 1.91 -7.64
C PHE A 355 10.78 2.50 -7.62
N PRO A 356 11.11 3.42 -8.55
CA PRO A 356 12.44 4.02 -8.61
C PRO A 356 12.65 5.02 -7.46
N LEU A 357 13.81 4.94 -6.80
CA LEU A 357 14.31 5.88 -5.79
C LEU A 357 15.27 6.94 -6.37
N ARG A 358 15.56 6.88 -7.66
CA ARG A 358 16.44 7.86 -8.31
C ARG A 358 15.78 9.25 -8.37
N LYS A 359 16.40 10.23 -7.72
CA LYS A 359 15.96 11.65 -7.66
C LYS A 359 14.54 11.78 -7.11
N THR A 360 14.29 11.12 -5.98
CA THR A 360 13.01 11.15 -5.29
C THR A 360 13.09 12.00 -4.03
N LYS A 361 11.92 12.45 -3.57
CA LYS A 361 11.74 13.05 -2.24
C LYS A 361 11.01 12.04 -1.37
N ALA A 362 11.59 11.66 -0.25
CA ALA A 362 10.96 10.82 0.75
C ALA A 362 10.45 11.70 1.90
N CYS A 363 9.15 11.90 1.96
CA CYS A 363 8.47 12.58 3.04
C CYS A 363 8.18 11.57 4.15
N CYS A 364 8.82 11.74 5.29
CA CYS A 364 8.82 10.84 6.44
C CYS A 364 8.02 11.48 7.57
N TYR A 365 6.89 10.87 7.95
CA TYR A 365 5.97 11.36 8.97
C TYR A 365 6.12 10.51 10.23
N GLU A 366 6.75 11.07 11.27
CA GLU A 366 7.21 10.34 12.46
C GLU A 366 6.05 9.77 13.29
N ARG A 367 5.01 10.58 13.61
CA ARG A 367 3.91 10.11 14.47
C ARG A 367 3.05 8.97 13.90
N GLU A 368 2.92 8.89 12.58
CA GLU A 368 2.12 7.86 11.90
C GLU A 368 2.97 6.72 11.30
N TYR A 369 4.29 6.75 11.49
CA TYR A 369 5.23 5.82 10.87
C TYR A 369 5.02 5.69 9.34
N LEU A 370 4.69 6.81 8.67
CA LEU A 370 4.35 6.84 7.25
C LEU A 370 5.51 7.39 6.44
N ILE A 371 5.87 6.68 5.38
CA ILE A 371 6.89 7.10 4.42
C ILE A 371 6.23 7.23 3.05
N ARG A 372 6.29 8.45 2.51
CA ARG A 372 5.81 8.77 1.15
C ARG A 372 6.98 9.12 0.26
N VAL A 373 7.28 8.27 -0.71
CA VAL A 373 8.33 8.51 -1.69
C VAL A 373 7.73 9.05 -2.98
N VAL A 374 8.11 10.25 -3.39
CA VAL A 374 7.62 10.94 -4.58
C VAL A 374 8.74 11.06 -5.60
N ALA A 375 8.52 10.50 -6.79
CA ALA A 375 9.40 10.63 -7.93
C ALA A 375 9.20 11.95 -8.66
N ARG A 376 10.23 12.41 -9.38
CA ARG A 376 10.25 13.68 -10.12
C ARG A 376 9.05 13.89 -11.05
N ARG A 377 8.47 12.82 -11.61
CA ARG A 377 7.31 12.88 -12.51
C ARG A 377 5.95 12.84 -11.78
N GLY A 378 5.93 12.97 -10.45
CA GLY A 378 4.71 12.97 -9.64
C GLY A 378 4.20 11.57 -9.27
N ALA A 379 4.81 10.50 -9.76
CA ALA A 379 4.53 9.16 -9.26
C ALA A 379 4.95 9.06 -7.79
N ALA A 380 4.13 8.46 -6.94
CA ALA A 380 4.40 8.32 -5.52
C ALA A 380 4.10 6.91 -5.05
N CYS A 381 4.84 6.45 -4.05
CA CYS A 381 4.57 5.26 -3.25
C CYS A 381 4.39 5.69 -1.79
N GLU A 382 3.38 5.14 -1.14
CA GLU A 382 3.09 5.40 0.28
C GLU A 382 3.12 4.06 1.02
N MET A 383 3.89 4.01 2.10
CA MET A 383 4.00 2.83 2.94
C MET A 383 4.01 3.22 4.42
N ARG A 384 3.23 2.50 5.22
CA ARG A 384 3.28 2.58 6.68
C ARG A 384 4.08 1.42 7.24
N VAL A 385 4.94 1.71 8.20
CA VAL A 385 5.77 0.71 8.88
C VAL A 385 5.28 0.51 10.32
N GLN A 386 5.72 -0.55 10.97
CA GLN A 386 5.05 -1.07 12.17
C GLN A 386 5.26 -0.22 13.42
N ASN A 387 6.47 0.31 13.64
CA ASN A 387 6.88 0.99 14.86
C ASN A 387 8.01 2.00 14.59
N GLN A 388 8.32 2.81 15.61
CA GLN A 388 9.35 3.85 15.56
C GLN A 388 10.73 3.29 15.17
N GLU A 389 11.15 2.17 15.75
CA GLU A 389 12.45 1.56 15.44
C GLU A 389 12.55 1.16 13.96
N SER A 390 11.51 0.53 13.41
CA SER A 390 11.43 0.23 11.98
C SER A 390 11.47 1.49 11.14
N PHE A 391 10.71 2.52 11.54
CA PHE A 391 10.65 3.79 10.84
C PHE A 391 12.01 4.47 10.78
N ASP A 392 12.71 4.57 11.90
CA ASP A 392 14.04 5.17 11.97
C ASP A 392 15.03 4.40 11.08
N ARG A 393 14.95 3.07 11.04
CA ARG A 393 15.78 2.26 10.14
C ARG A 393 15.48 2.52 8.68
N TRP A 394 14.21 2.56 8.30
CA TRP A 394 13.80 2.88 6.93
C TRP A 394 14.34 4.24 6.49
N VAL A 395 14.20 5.26 7.35
CA VAL A 395 14.71 6.60 7.09
C VAL A 395 16.23 6.61 6.97
N GLU A 396 16.94 5.90 7.85
CA GLU A 396 18.40 5.80 7.79
C GLU A 396 18.89 5.15 6.49
N VAL A 397 18.30 4.01 6.08
CA VAL A 397 18.68 3.33 4.83
C VAL A 397 18.35 4.18 3.61
N LEU A 398 17.18 4.84 3.59
CA LEU A 398 16.83 5.76 2.50
C LEU A 398 17.81 6.95 2.42
N ALA A 399 18.27 7.47 3.57
CA ALA A 399 19.24 8.56 3.62
C ALA A 399 20.62 8.16 3.08
N ARG A 400 20.99 6.87 3.14
CA ARG A 400 22.23 6.36 2.52
C ARG A 400 22.19 6.38 0.99
N ILE A 401 21.01 6.50 0.37
CA ILE A 401 20.86 6.52 -1.09
C ILE A 401 21.06 7.97 -1.59
N PRO A 402 22.14 8.28 -2.33
CA PRO A 402 22.54 9.68 -2.60
C PRO A 402 21.52 10.53 -3.38
N THR A 403 20.57 9.89 -4.05
CA THR A 403 19.57 10.57 -4.88
C THR A 403 18.20 10.70 -4.22
N VAL A 404 18.06 10.27 -2.96
CA VAL A 404 16.84 10.42 -2.17
C VAL A 404 17.00 11.62 -1.25
N GLU A 405 16.12 12.60 -1.38
CA GLU A 405 16.03 13.74 -0.47
C GLU A 405 15.06 13.39 0.67
N ILE A 406 15.54 13.38 1.91
CA ILE A 406 14.71 13.10 3.08
C ILE A 406 14.06 14.40 3.57
N ILE A 407 12.74 14.38 3.73
CA ILE A 407 11.96 15.49 4.30
C ILE A 407 11.23 14.93 5.51
N ARG A 408 11.59 15.39 6.71
CA ARG A 408 10.93 14.95 7.95
C ARG A 408 9.78 15.89 8.30
N HIS A 409 8.69 15.29 8.73
CA HIS A 409 7.50 15.97 9.22
C HIS A 409 7.08 15.35 10.54
N GLU A 410 6.73 16.19 11.52
CA GLU A 410 6.18 15.71 12.79
C GLU A 410 4.77 15.13 12.59
N ASP A 411 3.96 15.71 11.70
CA ASP A 411 2.57 15.32 11.46
C ASP A 411 2.17 15.31 9.97
N LEU A 412 1.17 14.50 9.63
CA LEU A 412 0.48 14.60 8.34
C LEU A 412 -0.41 15.84 8.30
N LEU A 413 -0.36 16.58 7.19
CA LEU A 413 -1.37 17.59 6.89
C LEU A 413 -2.73 16.89 6.81
N GLU A 414 -3.62 17.20 7.73
CA GLU A 414 -4.91 16.51 8.00
C GLU A 414 -5.86 16.47 6.79
N ASN A 415 -5.62 17.36 5.83
CA ASN A 415 -6.36 17.44 4.56
C ASN A 415 -5.74 16.61 3.43
N SER A 416 -4.65 15.88 3.69
CA SER A 416 -3.98 15.04 2.69
C SER A 416 -4.75 13.74 2.50
N PRO A 417 -5.03 13.32 1.25
CA PRO A 417 -5.58 12.00 0.96
C PRO A 417 -4.76 10.84 1.56
N SER A 418 -3.49 11.08 1.93
CA SER A 418 -2.56 10.13 2.57
C SER A 418 -2.88 9.80 4.03
N SER A 419 -3.59 10.66 4.77
CA SER A 419 -4.00 10.37 6.16
C SER A 419 -5.11 9.32 6.25
N VAL A 420 -5.76 9.01 5.12
CA VAL A 420 -7.15 8.49 5.11
C VAL A 420 -7.27 6.98 5.17
N LEU A 421 -6.29 6.22 4.70
CA LEU A 421 -6.52 4.81 4.35
C LEU A 421 -5.71 3.87 5.23
N ILE A 422 -6.20 3.75 6.47
CA ILE A 422 -5.92 2.69 7.44
C ILE A 422 -7.10 1.70 7.25
N MET A 423 -6.95 0.56 6.57
CA MET A 423 -6.64 -0.71 7.25
C MET A 423 -6.52 -1.92 6.32
N SER A 424 -5.86 -2.94 6.88
CA SER A 424 -5.65 -4.32 6.45
C SER A 424 -6.90 -5.21 6.55
N GLU A 425 -6.95 -6.28 5.74
CA GLU A 425 -8.08 -7.23 5.60
C GLU A 425 -8.21 -8.29 6.70
N ASN A 426 -7.51 -8.18 7.84
CA ASN A 426 -7.55 -9.22 8.88
C ASN A 426 -8.64 -8.94 9.92
N SER A 427 -9.91 -9.13 9.55
CA SER A 427 -10.98 -9.27 10.55
C SER A 427 -11.87 -10.48 10.21
N ARG A 428 -11.34 -11.67 10.51
CA ARG A 428 -12.11 -12.92 10.51
C ARG A 428 -11.77 -13.82 11.71
N GLU A 429 -11.47 -13.22 12.87
CA GLU A 429 -11.20 -13.96 14.11
C GLU A 429 -12.25 -13.65 15.18
N SER A 430 -12.68 -14.71 15.87
CA SER A 430 -13.80 -14.74 16.82
C SER A 430 -13.48 -14.01 18.12
N PHE A 431 -14.48 -13.33 18.69
CA PHE A 431 -14.44 -12.79 20.05
C PHE A 431 -14.45 -13.97 21.03
N GLY A 432 -13.30 -14.36 21.60
CA GLY A 432 -13.27 -15.36 22.67
C GLY A 432 -12.01 -16.21 22.85
N GLU A 433 -11.02 -16.18 21.95
CA GLU A 433 -9.78 -16.93 22.17
C GLU A 433 -8.72 -16.07 22.87
N ALA A 434 -8.23 -16.56 24.01
CA ALA A 434 -7.12 -15.97 24.74
C ALA A 434 -5.86 -16.02 23.86
N GLN A 435 -5.45 -14.87 23.32
CA GLN A 435 -4.13 -14.74 22.71
C GLN A 435 -3.06 -14.77 23.81
N ASN A 436 -1.98 -15.52 23.57
CA ASN A 436 -0.80 -15.51 24.43
C ASN A 436 -0.29 -14.08 24.57
N ALA A 437 -0.26 -13.57 25.80
CA ALA A 437 0.02 -12.18 26.17
C ALA A 437 1.50 -11.76 26.01
N GLY A 438 2.16 -12.19 24.92
CA GLY A 438 3.60 -12.02 24.75
C GLY A 438 4.06 -10.93 23.77
N GLN A 439 3.26 -10.54 22.76
CA GLN A 439 3.87 -9.88 21.58
C GLN A 439 2.92 -9.09 20.66
N ALA A 440 1.91 -8.42 21.19
CA ALA A 440 1.05 -7.53 20.39
C ALA A 440 1.08 -6.11 20.95
N GLY A 441 1.30 -5.11 20.09
CA GLY A 441 1.12 -3.70 20.44
C GLY A 441 -0.30 -3.38 20.92
N GLU A 442 -0.56 -2.12 21.28
CA GLU A 442 -1.87 -1.70 21.77
C GLU A 442 -3.00 -2.12 20.80
N TRP A 443 -3.98 -2.85 21.32
CA TRP A 443 -5.12 -3.33 20.53
C TRP A 443 -6.44 -3.02 21.22
N LEU A 444 -7.46 -2.74 20.41
CA LEU A 444 -8.81 -2.39 20.83
C LEU A 444 -9.82 -3.14 19.97
N LYS A 445 -10.69 -3.93 20.59
CA LYS A 445 -11.77 -4.66 19.93
C LYS A 445 -13.11 -4.26 20.53
N THR A 446 -14.10 -3.98 19.69
CA THR A 446 -15.46 -3.63 20.12
C THR A 446 -16.50 -4.55 19.49
N LYS A 447 -17.53 -4.94 20.25
CA LYS A 447 -18.67 -5.72 19.76
C LYS A 447 -19.96 -5.16 20.34
N ILE A 448 -20.95 -4.87 19.49
CA ILE A 448 -22.28 -4.50 19.97
C ILE A 448 -23.10 -5.78 20.09
N GLU A 449 -23.41 -6.19 21.31
CA GLU A 449 -24.17 -7.44 21.56
C GLU A 449 -25.66 -7.27 21.33
N GLY A 450 -26.18 -6.07 21.55
CA GLY A 450 -27.59 -5.79 21.45
C GLY A 450 -27.95 -4.42 21.99
N TYR A 451 -29.16 -4.31 22.52
CA TYR A 451 -29.70 -3.07 23.04
C TYR A 451 -30.56 -3.33 24.28
N GLN A 452 -30.71 -2.29 25.10
CA GLN A 452 -31.60 -2.22 26.25
C GLN A 452 -32.46 -0.96 26.11
N ILE A 453 -33.72 -1.03 26.53
CA ILE A 453 -34.57 0.15 26.68
C ILE A 453 -34.39 0.65 28.12
N LYS A 454 -34.10 1.93 28.27
CA LYS A 454 -33.83 2.59 29.54
C LYS A 454 -34.65 3.88 29.64
N LEU A 455 -34.84 4.36 30.85
CA LEU A 455 -35.41 5.67 31.14
C LEU A 455 -34.28 6.66 31.38
N ASP A 456 -34.40 7.87 30.83
CA ASP A 456 -33.52 8.98 31.17
C ASP A 456 -33.99 9.72 32.44
N GLU A 457 -33.28 10.77 32.85
CA GLU A 457 -33.60 11.57 34.03
C GLU A 457 -34.96 12.29 33.95
N SER A 458 -35.56 12.35 32.75
CA SER A 458 -36.89 12.93 32.50
C SER A 458 -37.97 11.86 32.33
N ASP A 459 -37.70 10.63 32.77
CA ASP A 459 -38.56 9.45 32.60
C ASP A 459 -38.93 9.15 31.13
N GLN A 460 -38.09 9.58 30.18
CA GLN A 460 -38.29 9.30 28.77
C GLN A 460 -37.55 8.02 28.37
N GLU A 461 -38.27 7.11 27.71
CA GLU A 461 -37.67 5.89 27.18
C GLU A 461 -36.66 6.20 26.05
N TYR A 462 -35.49 5.59 26.14
CA TYR A 462 -34.46 5.61 25.09
C TYR A 462 -33.79 4.25 24.95
N VAL A 463 -33.16 4.04 23.80
CA VAL A 463 -32.44 2.80 23.49
C VAL A 463 -30.95 3.00 23.74
N ALA A 464 -30.38 2.17 24.62
CA ALA A 464 -28.97 2.05 24.90
C ALA A 464 -28.40 0.80 24.22
N PHE A 465 -27.43 0.97 23.31
CA PHE A 465 -26.71 -0.13 22.70
C PHE A 465 -25.59 -0.60 23.63
N VAL A 466 -25.50 -1.92 23.83
CA VAL A 466 -24.54 -2.55 24.74
C VAL A 466 -23.29 -2.93 23.96
N ILE A 467 -22.17 -2.29 24.28
CA ILE A 467 -20.88 -2.43 23.61
C ILE A 467 -19.92 -3.16 24.55
N GLN A 468 -19.50 -4.36 24.17
CA GLN A 468 -18.33 -5.01 24.77
C GLN A 468 -17.06 -4.41 24.19
N VAL A 469 -16.13 -4.05 25.06
CA VAL A 469 -14.84 -3.49 24.69
C VAL A 469 -13.76 -4.38 25.29
N ALA A 470 -12.80 -4.79 24.49
CA ALA A 470 -11.62 -5.51 24.92
C ALA A 470 -10.40 -4.69 24.51
N SER A 471 -9.56 -4.37 25.48
CA SER A 471 -8.37 -3.53 25.29
C SER A 471 -7.16 -4.20 25.94
N SER A 472 -5.99 -4.03 25.31
CA SER A 472 -4.70 -4.43 25.89
C SER A 472 -4.36 -3.71 27.19
N THR A 473 -4.86 -2.48 27.40
CA THR A 473 -4.50 -1.63 28.55
C THR A 473 -5.55 -1.68 29.66
N ALA A 474 -6.83 -1.75 29.31
CA ALA A 474 -7.94 -1.71 30.27
C ALA A 474 -8.67 -3.05 30.48
N GLY A 475 -8.26 -4.11 29.77
CA GLY A 475 -8.94 -5.40 29.82
C GLY A 475 -10.32 -5.37 29.14
N ASN A 476 -11.27 -6.16 29.65
CA ASN A 476 -12.62 -6.25 29.10
C ASN A 476 -13.59 -5.37 29.90
N SER A 477 -14.32 -4.48 29.22
CA SER A 477 -15.35 -3.62 29.80
C SER A 477 -16.64 -3.64 28.97
N VAL A 478 -17.74 -3.15 29.56
CA VAL A 478 -19.04 -3.02 28.88
C VAL A 478 -19.49 -1.57 29.00
N VAL A 479 -19.74 -0.96 27.86
CA VAL A 479 -20.14 0.45 27.74
C VAL A 479 -21.52 0.50 27.11
N GLN A 480 -22.33 1.48 27.52
CA GLN A 480 -23.66 1.67 26.96
C GLN A 480 -23.78 3.04 26.31
N ARG A 481 -24.27 3.06 25.07
CA ARG A 481 -24.39 4.30 24.29
C ARG A 481 -25.73 4.41 23.58
N ARG A 482 -26.35 5.58 23.64
CA ARG A 482 -27.53 5.91 22.84
C ARG A 482 -27.12 6.41 21.45
N TYR A 483 -28.03 6.32 20.48
CA TYR A 483 -27.74 6.72 19.09
C TYR A 483 -27.25 8.18 18.96
N SER A 484 -27.75 9.11 19.79
CA SER A 484 -27.32 10.50 19.76
C SER A 484 -25.83 10.67 20.13
N GLU A 485 -25.26 9.76 20.92
CA GLU A 485 -23.82 9.78 21.26
C GLU A 485 -22.97 9.30 20.10
N PHE A 486 -23.42 8.29 19.34
CA PHE A 486 -22.80 7.93 18.07
C PHE A 486 -22.84 9.10 17.08
N ALA A 487 -23.95 9.85 17.05
CA ALA A 487 -24.06 11.05 16.20
C ALA A 487 -23.13 12.18 16.64
N LYS A 488 -22.96 12.40 17.95
CA LYS A 488 -22.00 13.36 18.51
C LYS A 488 -20.56 12.99 18.14
N LEU A 489 -20.16 11.74 18.38
CA LEU A 489 -18.86 11.21 17.98
C LEU A 489 -18.64 11.39 16.48
N HIS A 490 -19.61 10.99 15.65
CA HIS A 490 -19.54 11.17 14.20
C HIS A 490 -19.32 12.62 13.80
N HIS A 491 -20.06 13.55 14.42
CA HIS A 491 -19.93 14.98 14.15
C HIS A 491 -18.56 15.54 14.57
N GLN A 492 -18.02 15.11 15.71
CA GLN A 492 -16.67 15.52 16.14
C GLN A 492 -15.60 14.96 15.19
N LEU A 493 -15.69 13.68 14.81
CA LEU A 493 -14.79 13.07 13.84
C LEU A 493 -14.87 13.79 12.47
N ARG A 494 -16.07 14.20 12.01
CA ARG A 494 -16.27 14.96 10.77
C ARG A 494 -15.57 16.32 10.73
N LYS A 495 -15.23 16.89 11.89
CA LYS A 495 -14.41 18.11 11.97
C LYS A 495 -12.93 17.83 11.74
N MET A 496 -12.50 16.58 11.95
CA MET A 496 -11.11 16.15 11.92
C MET A 496 -10.75 15.36 10.65
N PHE A 497 -11.74 14.79 9.97
CA PHE A 497 -11.59 13.97 8.77
C PHE A 497 -12.54 14.43 7.64
N GLN A 498 -12.12 14.33 6.38
CA GLN A 498 -12.96 14.69 5.22
C GLN A 498 -14.14 13.72 5.04
N HIS A 499 -15.11 14.09 4.17
CA HIS A 499 -16.39 13.38 4.13
C HIS A 499 -16.26 11.90 3.73
N GLU A 500 -15.32 11.57 2.85
CA GLU A 500 -15.12 10.22 2.34
C GLU A 500 -14.34 9.31 3.31
N GLN A 501 -13.79 9.89 4.39
CA GLN A 501 -12.84 9.24 5.27
C GLN A 501 -13.49 8.56 6.48
N ILE A 502 -14.73 8.90 6.79
CA ILE A 502 -15.50 8.30 7.90
C ILE A 502 -16.66 7.53 7.28
N PRO A 503 -16.92 6.28 7.72
CA PRO A 503 -18.11 5.54 7.30
C PRO A 503 -19.37 6.37 7.55
N ALA A 504 -20.34 6.30 6.64
CA ALA A 504 -21.62 6.96 6.85
C ALA A 504 -22.27 6.45 8.14
N LEU A 505 -22.68 7.36 9.02
CA LEU A 505 -23.43 6.99 10.21
C LEU A 505 -24.77 6.38 9.79
N PRO A 506 -25.13 5.16 10.26
CA PRO A 506 -26.39 4.53 9.90
C PRO A 506 -27.57 5.45 10.23
N GLY A 507 -28.42 5.77 9.26
CA GLY A 507 -29.56 6.68 9.45
C GLY A 507 -30.58 6.18 10.49
N THR A 508 -31.30 7.10 11.15
CA THR A 508 -32.33 6.79 12.15
C THR A 508 -33.73 7.07 11.60
N ARG A 509 -34.70 6.19 11.88
CA ARG A 509 -36.10 6.39 11.48
C ARG A 509 -36.78 7.41 12.39
N MET A 510 -37.80 8.10 11.87
CA MET A 510 -38.61 9.04 12.63
C MET A 510 -39.69 8.33 13.47
N TRP A 511 -40.26 7.22 12.98
CA TRP A 511 -41.32 6.45 13.64
C TRP A 511 -40.90 5.01 13.96
N ASN A 512 -41.62 4.37 14.90
CA ASN A 512 -41.41 2.98 15.35
C ASN A 512 -39.97 2.68 15.79
N LYS A 513 -39.34 3.63 16.52
CA LYS A 513 -37.93 3.53 16.92
C LYS A 513 -37.63 2.40 17.90
N PHE A 514 -38.66 1.88 18.59
CA PHE A 514 -38.54 0.79 19.57
C PHE A 514 -38.86 -0.59 18.99
N GLU A 515 -39.13 -0.69 17.69
CA GLU A 515 -39.46 -1.95 17.05
C GLU A 515 -38.27 -2.94 17.13
N PRO A 516 -38.44 -4.16 17.68
CA PRO A 516 -37.33 -5.07 17.95
C PRO A 516 -36.50 -5.45 16.71
N ASN A 517 -37.15 -5.67 15.57
CA ASN A 517 -36.45 -6.02 14.33
C ASN A 517 -35.61 -4.86 13.79
N TYR A 518 -36.15 -3.64 13.86
CA TYR A 518 -35.41 -2.42 13.52
C TYR A 518 -34.20 -2.25 14.44
N LEU A 519 -34.36 -2.43 15.76
CA LEU A 519 -33.27 -2.28 16.71
C LEU A 519 -32.17 -3.34 16.57
N LYS A 520 -32.51 -4.59 16.24
CA LYS A 520 -31.53 -5.63 15.88
C LYS A 520 -30.72 -5.25 14.63
N GLN A 521 -31.39 -4.84 13.56
CA GLN A 521 -30.70 -4.38 12.33
C GLN A 521 -29.84 -3.15 12.60
N LYS A 522 -30.34 -2.22 13.43
CA LYS A 522 -29.64 -1.00 13.82
C LYS A 522 -28.38 -1.31 14.63
N ALA A 523 -28.43 -2.28 15.55
CA ALA A 523 -27.27 -2.73 16.32
C ALA A 523 -26.18 -3.30 15.40
N VAL A 524 -26.54 -4.12 14.40
CA VAL A 524 -25.59 -4.65 13.40
C VAL A 524 -24.97 -3.53 12.57
N ALA A 525 -25.77 -2.57 12.11
CA ALA A 525 -25.27 -1.44 11.33
C ALA A 525 -24.34 -0.53 12.16
N LEU A 526 -24.69 -0.26 13.42
CA LEU A 526 -23.85 0.50 14.34
C LEU A 526 -22.57 -0.26 14.70
N HIS A 527 -22.62 -1.58 14.78
CA HIS A 527 -21.42 -2.41 14.98
C HIS A 527 -20.46 -2.27 13.80
N GLY A 528 -20.96 -2.37 12.57
CA GLY A 528 -20.15 -2.14 11.37
C GLY A 528 -19.54 -0.73 11.34
N TYR A 529 -20.35 0.29 11.64
CA TYR A 529 -19.88 1.68 11.75
C TYR A 529 -18.79 1.84 12.82
N LEU A 530 -19.02 1.36 14.04
CA LEU A 530 -18.09 1.51 15.17
C LEU A 530 -16.79 0.75 14.93
N ASN A 531 -16.85 -0.44 14.33
CA ASN A 531 -15.67 -1.19 13.93
C ASN A 531 -14.82 -0.33 12.98
N GLU A 532 -15.41 0.19 11.92
CA GLU A 532 -14.70 1.07 10.98
C GLU A 532 -14.19 2.36 11.65
N VAL A 533 -14.92 2.95 12.59
CA VAL A 533 -14.43 4.10 13.37
C VAL A 533 -13.23 3.75 14.25
N CYS A 534 -13.25 2.59 14.92
CA CYS A 534 -12.13 2.13 15.75
C CYS A 534 -10.86 1.97 14.92
N LYS A 535 -10.99 1.36 13.75
CA LYS A 535 -9.93 1.20 12.76
C LYS A 535 -9.33 2.54 12.30
N ARG A 536 -10.18 3.56 12.09
CA ARG A 536 -9.77 4.89 11.62
C ARG A 536 -9.13 5.75 12.71
N CYS A 537 -9.56 5.60 13.95
CA CYS A 537 -9.03 6.41 15.05
C CYS A 537 -7.74 5.83 15.65
N ALA A 538 -7.46 4.54 15.44
CA ALA A 538 -6.25 3.88 15.94
C ALA A 538 -4.98 4.64 15.52
N ASN A 539 -4.12 4.97 16.49
CA ASN A 539 -2.87 5.72 16.31
C ASN A 539 -3.04 7.10 15.64
N THR A 540 -4.21 7.72 15.77
CA THR A 540 -4.46 9.09 15.29
C THR A 540 -4.78 10.03 16.45
N ARG A 541 -4.71 11.35 16.23
CA ARG A 541 -5.19 12.37 17.18
C ARG A 541 -6.68 12.27 17.53
N ALA A 542 -7.47 11.47 16.82
CA ALA A 542 -8.87 11.21 17.13
C ALA A 542 -9.05 10.07 18.14
N LEU A 543 -7.98 9.34 18.47
CA LEU A 543 -7.99 8.27 19.47
C LEU A 543 -8.57 8.71 20.82
N PRO A 544 -8.23 9.89 21.39
CA PRO A 544 -8.82 10.34 22.65
C PRO A 544 -10.36 10.45 22.61
N LEU A 545 -10.93 10.93 21.50
CA LEU A 545 -12.39 11.02 21.34
C LEU A 545 -13.05 9.64 21.30
N LEU A 546 -12.38 8.67 20.67
CA LEU A 546 -12.85 7.29 20.66
C LEU A 546 -12.74 6.65 22.06
N LEU A 547 -11.63 6.87 22.76
CA LEU A 547 -11.43 6.33 24.11
C LEU A 547 -12.43 6.94 25.10
N GLU A 548 -12.74 8.23 24.99
CA GLU A 548 -13.81 8.89 25.76
C GLU A 548 -15.18 8.26 25.44
N PHE A 549 -15.48 8.06 24.15
CA PHE A 549 -16.71 7.39 23.74
C PHE A 549 -16.83 5.96 24.30
N LEU A 550 -15.70 5.26 24.46
CA LEU A 550 -15.63 3.91 25.02
C LEU A 550 -15.35 3.87 26.54
N GLU A 551 -15.36 5.00 27.23
CA GLU A 551 -15.08 5.09 28.69
C GLU A 551 -13.73 4.45 29.09
N LEU A 552 -12.76 4.52 28.18
CA LEU A 552 -11.40 4.05 28.39
C LEU A 552 -10.41 5.20 28.64
N ALA A 553 -10.87 6.45 28.57
CA ALA A 553 -10.04 7.61 28.87
C ALA A 553 -9.69 7.67 30.38
N PRO A 554 -8.45 8.03 30.77
CA PRO A 554 -8.14 8.32 32.16
C PRO A 554 -9.04 9.46 32.65
N PRO A 555 -9.46 9.48 33.93
CA PRO A 555 -10.20 10.62 34.47
C PRO A 555 -9.33 11.87 34.31
N ALA A 556 -9.84 12.88 33.60
CA ALA A 556 -9.16 14.16 33.44
C ALA A 556 -8.80 14.71 34.81
N SER A 557 -7.52 15.05 35.04
CA SER A 557 -7.12 15.84 36.19
C SER A 557 -7.89 17.16 36.12
N LEU A 558 -8.65 17.46 37.16
CA LEU A 558 -9.23 18.78 37.39
C LEU A 558 -8.07 19.75 37.67
N ASP A 559 -7.50 20.33 36.62
CA ASP A 559 -6.61 21.49 36.77
C ASP A 559 -7.43 22.78 36.55
N ASP A 560 -7.33 23.64 37.56
CA ASP A 560 -8.04 24.91 37.75
C ASP A 560 -7.98 25.87 36.55
N PRO A 561 -9.04 26.66 36.31
CA PRO A 561 -9.01 27.71 35.30
C PRO A 561 -8.29 28.94 35.87
N LYS A 562 -7.08 29.24 35.40
CA LYS A 562 -6.51 30.61 35.27
C LYS A 562 -5.01 30.56 34.94
N THR A 563 -4.64 30.90 33.72
CA THR A 563 -3.91 32.15 33.39
C THR A 563 -3.48 32.13 31.92
N SER A 564 -4.03 33.06 31.14
CA SER A 564 -3.48 33.46 29.85
C SER A 564 -2.19 34.26 30.08
N PRO A 565 -1.08 34.00 29.37
CA PRO A 565 0.04 34.92 29.38
C PRO A 565 -0.29 36.10 28.46
N LYS A 566 -0.52 37.26 29.07
CA LYS A 566 -0.45 38.54 28.36
C LYS A 566 1.01 38.76 27.94
N GLU A 567 1.19 39.06 26.66
CA GLU A 567 2.41 39.66 26.14
C GLU A 567 2.60 41.03 26.80
N GLU A 568 3.64 41.14 27.62
CA GLU A 568 4.17 42.40 28.13
C GLU A 568 5.61 42.52 27.60
N ASN A 569 5.76 43.19 26.45
CA ASN A 569 7.03 43.75 26.02
C ASN A 569 6.99 45.25 26.35
N ALA A 570 7.62 45.62 27.45
CA ALA A 570 7.84 47.00 27.84
C ALA A 570 9.01 47.61 27.04
N GLU A 571 8.73 48.78 26.48
CA GLU A 571 9.56 49.99 26.44
C GLU A 571 11.05 49.89 26.04
N LYS A 572 11.39 50.56 24.93
CA LYS A 572 12.35 51.68 24.89
C LYS A 572 12.58 52.18 23.46
N MET A 573 12.07 53.36 23.13
CA MET A 573 12.82 54.52 22.59
C MET A 573 11.89 55.49 21.84
N ASN A 574 11.90 56.73 22.35
CA ASN A 574 11.38 58.00 21.84
C ASN A 574 9.89 58.29 21.96
#